data_AF-A0A6S7JGJ7-F1
#
_entry.id   AF-A0A6S7JGJ7-F1
#
_cell.length_a   1.000
_cell.length_b   1.000
_cell.length_c   1.000
_cell.angle_alpha   90.00
_cell.angle_beta   90.00
_cell.angle_gamma   90.00
#
_symmetry.space_group_name_H-M   'P 1'
#
loop_
_entity.id
_entity.type
_entity.pdbx_description
1 polymer ?
#
loop_
_entity_poly.entity_id
_entity_poly.type
_entity_poly.pdbx_seq_one_letter_code
_entity_poly.pdbx_strand_id
1 'polypeptide(L)'
;MTLYGALRPRSDIHRLYLPREKGGRGLISCEGCIRTEENSLKRYVKNSVEPLLQQVAKTGVIETERCETKENFKKKAVEELEKAWIDKKMYGQYNRDLDRTVESPFCRVCGENGEHITHLISECKKLAQKEYKRRRNNVARIVHWKLCGLYQLEKAENVVLKKEKECKIIDIAVPGDCKIGIKETEK
;
A
#
# COMPACT_ATOMS: atom_id res chain seq x y z
N MET A 1 21.00 1.64 -13.53
CA MET A 1 21.66 2.05 -14.78
C MET A 1 22.85 1.11 -14.99
N THR A 2 22.85 0.29 -16.04
CA THR A 2 24.03 -0.54 -16.41
C THR A 2 24.83 0.15 -17.49
N LEU A 3 26.10 -0.24 -17.65
CA LEU A 3 27.19 0.39 -18.40
C LEU A 3 26.90 0.85 -19.85
N TYR A 4 25.72 0.55 -20.41
CA TYR A 4 25.34 0.83 -21.81
C TYR A 4 24.02 1.59 -21.97
N GLY A 5 23.51 2.26 -20.94
CA GLY A 5 22.30 3.11 -21.04
C GLY A 5 20.98 2.36 -21.30
N ALA A 6 21.01 1.04 -21.46
CA ALA A 6 19.81 0.22 -21.62
C ALA A 6 19.12 -0.04 -20.27
N LEU A 7 17.82 0.27 -20.20
CA LEU A 7 16.95 -0.22 -19.12
C LEU A 7 16.69 -1.70 -19.37
N ARG A 8 17.00 -2.57 -18.40
CA ARG A 8 16.54 -3.96 -18.48
C ARG A 8 15.01 -3.95 -18.48
N PRO A 9 14.32 -4.77 -19.31
CA PRO A 9 12.88 -4.88 -19.25
C PRO A 9 12.34 -5.25 -17.87
N ARG A 10 13.13 -6.01 -17.12
CA ARG A 10 12.87 -6.37 -15.71
C ARG A 10 13.01 -5.22 -14.71
N SER A 11 13.49 -4.06 -15.15
CA SER A 11 13.63 -2.83 -14.35
C SER A 11 12.66 -1.71 -14.76
N ASP A 12 11.66 -2.01 -15.60
CA ASP A 12 10.62 -1.02 -15.94
C ASP A 12 9.69 -0.73 -14.74
N ILE A 13 9.36 0.55 -14.59
CA ILE A 13 8.55 1.07 -13.49
C ILE A 13 7.09 0.61 -13.59
N HIS A 14 6.51 0.53 -14.78
CA HIS A 14 5.12 0.04 -14.91
C HIS A 14 5.04 -1.44 -14.57
N ARG A 15 6.03 -2.24 -15.00
CA ARG A 15 6.11 -3.66 -14.60
C ARG A 15 6.22 -3.84 -13.09
N LEU A 16 6.86 -2.91 -12.38
CA LEU A 16 6.95 -2.94 -10.91
C LEU A 16 5.57 -2.86 -10.25
N TYR A 17 4.69 -2.02 -10.79
CA TYR A 17 3.36 -1.77 -10.22
C TYR A 17 2.24 -2.62 -10.83
N LEU A 18 2.48 -3.23 -11.99
CA LEU A 18 1.50 -4.09 -12.65
C LEU A 18 1.26 -5.36 -11.81
N PRO A 19 0.02 -5.87 -11.72
CA PRO A 19 -0.26 -7.12 -11.00
C PRO A 19 0.56 -8.30 -11.52
N ARG A 20 0.86 -9.26 -10.64
CA ARG A 20 1.65 -10.46 -10.98
C ARG A 20 0.94 -11.35 -12.00
N GLU A 21 -0.38 -11.45 -11.92
CA GLU A 21 -1.24 -12.15 -12.88
C GLU A 21 -1.09 -11.61 -14.31
N LYS A 22 -0.74 -10.33 -14.45
CA LYS A 22 -0.50 -9.65 -15.73
C LYS A 22 1.00 -9.55 -16.08
N GLY A 23 1.86 -10.35 -15.45
CA GLY A 23 3.31 -10.38 -15.74
C GLY A 23 4.16 -9.31 -15.01
N GLY A 24 3.55 -8.55 -14.11
CA GLY A 24 4.19 -7.54 -13.27
C GLY A 24 4.75 -8.05 -11.94
N ARG A 25 4.96 -7.15 -10.98
CA ARG A 25 5.51 -7.45 -9.64
C ARG A 25 4.54 -7.20 -8.49
N GLY A 26 3.40 -6.58 -8.75
CA GLY A 26 2.33 -6.38 -7.78
C GLY A 26 2.67 -5.40 -6.65
N LEU A 27 3.65 -4.50 -6.85
CA LEU A 27 3.86 -3.41 -5.89
C LEU A 27 2.79 -2.34 -6.06
N ILE A 28 2.48 -1.63 -4.99
CA ILE A 28 1.58 -0.48 -5.02
C ILE A 28 2.45 0.78 -5.16
N SER A 29 2.15 1.60 -6.16
CA SER A 29 2.77 2.92 -6.30
C SER A 29 2.25 3.86 -5.20
N CYS A 30 3.12 4.73 -4.68
CA CYS A 30 2.71 5.80 -3.77
C CYS A 30 1.62 6.67 -4.39
N GLU A 31 1.77 7.01 -5.67
CA GLU A 31 0.76 7.77 -6.41
C GLU A 31 -0.55 6.99 -6.55
N GLY A 32 -0.46 5.70 -6.88
CA GLY A 32 -1.63 4.82 -6.95
C GLY A 32 -2.38 4.71 -5.62
N CYS A 33 -1.65 4.70 -4.51
CA CYS A 33 -2.22 4.75 -3.17
C CYS A 33 -2.97 6.06 -2.94
N ILE A 34 -2.33 7.20 -3.19
CA ILE A 34 -2.93 8.53 -3.01
C ILE A 34 -4.20 8.67 -3.84
N ARG A 35 -4.15 8.33 -5.14
CA ARG A 35 -5.33 8.41 -6.01
C ARG A 35 -6.47 7.49 -5.57
N THR A 36 -6.15 6.32 -5.02
CA THR A 36 -7.17 5.40 -4.47
C THR A 36 -7.84 6.01 -3.24
N GLU A 37 -7.08 6.67 -2.37
CA GLU A 37 -7.61 7.35 -1.20
C GLU A 37 -8.43 8.60 -1.57
N GLU A 38 -7.97 9.38 -2.55
CA GLU A 38 -8.73 10.50 -3.10
C GLU A 38 -10.08 10.04 -3.67
N ASN A 39 -10.11 8.95 -4.44
CA ASN A 39 -11.36 8.39 -4.95
C ASN A 39 -12.28 7.89 -3.82
N SER A 40 -11.70 7.31 -2.78
CA SER A 40 -12.44 6.85 -1.60
C SER A 40 -13.06 8.03 -0.84
N LEU A 41 -12.31 9.11 -0.65
CA LEU A 41 -12.78 10.35 -0.03
C LEU A 41 -13.88 11.02 -0.87
N LYS A 42 -13.67 11.16 -2.18
CA LYS A 42 -14.69 11.68 -3.12
C LYS A 42 -16.00 10.91 -2.99
N ARG A 43 -15.91 9.59 -2.94
CA ARG A 43 -17.08 8.70 -2.79
C ARG A 43 -17.73 8.82 -1.41
N TYR A 44 -16.93 9.00 -0.35
CA TYR A 44 -17.44 9.19 1.01
C TYR A 44 -18.26 10.48 1.11
N VAL A 45 -17.67 11.61 0.67
CA VAL A 45 -18.32 12.92 0.68
C VAL A 45 -19.60 12.91 -0.16
N LYS A 46 -19.57 12.26 -1.34
CA LYS A 46 -20.74 12.16 -2.22
C LYS A 46 -21.91 11.39 -1.61
N ASN A 47 -21.64 10.31 -0.88
CA ASN A 47 -22.66 9.42 -0.32
C ASN A 47 -23.07 9.79 1.11
N SER A 48 -22.42 10.77 1.73
CA SER A 48 -22.70 11.15 3.11
C SER A 48 -24.02 11.91 3.22
N VAL A 49 -24.75 11.61 4.30
CA VAL A 49 -26.00 12.30 4.67
C VAL A 49 -25.71 13.53 5.55
N GLU A 50 -24.47 13.71 6.02
CA GLU A 50 -24.11 14.78 6.94
C GLU A 50 -24.22 16.17 6.25
N PRO A 51 -24.94 17.14 6.85
CA PRO A 51 -25.16 18.45 6.24
C PRO A 51 -23.87 19.21 5.89
N LEU A 52 -22.82 19.07 6.73
CA LEU A 52 -21.52 19.69 6.50
C LEU A 52 -20.81 19.10 5.28
N LEU A 53 -20.82 17.77 5.15
CA LEU A 53 -20.19 17.08 4.01
C LEU A 53 -20.95 17.33 2.70
N GLN A 54 -22.26 17.50 2.76
CA GLN A 54 -23.06 17.94 1.61
C GLN A 54 -22.72 19.38 1.19
N GLN A 55 -22.46 20.28 2.14
CA GLN A 55 -21.97 21.62 1.80
C GLN A 55 -20.57 21.56 1.18
N VAL A 56 -19.67 20.74 1.71
CA VAL A 56 -18.34 20.52 1.12
C VAL A 56 -18.44 20.01 -0.33
N ALA A 57 -19.36 19.07 -0.60
CA ALA A 57 -19.63 18.62 -1.96
C ALA A 57 -20.08 19.76 -2.88
N LYS A 58 -20.95 20.66 -2.40
CA LYS A 58 -21.44 21.83 -3.14
C LYS A 58 -20.38 22.90 -3.38
N THR A 59 -19.44 23.09 -2.44
CA THR A 59 -18.35 24.07 -2.59
C THR A 59 -17.34 23.69 -3.68
N GLY A 60 -17.36 22.44 -4.15
CA GLY A 60 -16.47 21.98 -5.23
C GLY A 60 -15.00 21.80 -4.84
N VAL A 61 -14.65 21.98 -3.56
CA VAL A 61 -13.28 21.74 -3.05
C VAL A 61 -12.82 20.31 -3.31
N ILE A 62 -13.76 19.36 -3.31
CA ILE A 62 -13.53 17.96 -3.68
C ILE A 62 -14.37 17.67 -4.93
N GLU A 63 -13.71 17.30 -6.03
CA GLU A 63 -14.38 16.89 -7.28
C GLU A 63 -15.13 15.54 -7.09
N THR A 64 -16.36 15.60 -6.60
CA THR A 64 -17.20 14.42 -6.31
C THR A 64 -17.83 13.80 -7.56
N GLU A 65 -17.91 14.53 -8.67
CA GLU A 65 -18.53 14.08 -9.92
C GLU A 65 -17.78 12.91 -10.57
N ARG A 66 -16.44 12.90 -10.45
CA ARG A 66 -15.55 11.91 -11.06
C ARG A 66 -15.26 10.70 -10.16
N CYS A 67 -16.06 10.45 -9.13
CA CYS A 67 -15.83 9.30 -8.27
C CYS A 67 -16.29 7.99 -8.94
N GLU A 68 -15.47 6.96 -8.84
CA GLU A 68 -15.79 5.62 -9.33
C GLU A 68 -15.92 4.62 -8.18
N THR A 69 -16.55 3.48 -8.45
CA THR A 69 -16.49 2.36 -7.50
C THR A 69 -15.04 1.89 -7.35
N LYS A 70 -14.69 1.40 -6.16
CA LYS A 70 -13.34 0.92 -5.84
C LYS A 70 -12.86 -0.16 -6.83
N GLU A 71 -13.77 -0.99 -7.31
CA GLU A 71 -13.50 -2.05 -8.30
C GLU A 71 -13.21 -1.49 -9.68
N ASN A 72 -14.02 -0.55 -10.17
CA ASN A 72 -13.83 0.05 -11.49
C ASN A 72 -12.55 0.90 -11.53
N PHE A 73 -12.31 1.68 -10.48
CA PHE A 73 -11.10 2.49 -10.35
C PHE A 73 -9.83 1.62 -10.42
N LYS A 74 -9.81 0.49 -9.70
CA LYS A 74 -8.70 -0.46 -9.73
C LYS A 74 -8.52 -1.09 -11.11
N LYS A 75 -9.62 -1.50 -11.77
CA LYS A 75 -9.55 -2.08 -13.12
C LYS A 75 -8.97 -1.10 -14.13
N LYS A 76 -9.49 0.14 -14.15
CA LYS A 76 -8.99 1.20 -15.04
C LYS A 76 -7.52 1.52 -14.79
N ALA A 77 -7.12 1.69 -13.52
CA ALA A 77 -5.73 1.96 -13.18
C ALA A 77 -4.78 0.85 -13.67
N VAL A 78 -5.19 -0.41 -13.57
CA VAL A 78 -4.41 -1.55 -14.08
C VAL A 78 -4.38 -1.57 -15.60
N GLU A 79 -5.49 -1.31 -16.29
CA GLU A 79 -5.56 -1.24 -17.76
C GLU A 79 -4.72 -0.10 -18.33
N GLU A 80 -4.75 1.08 -17.72
CA GLU A 80 -3.92 2.23 -18.09
C GLU A 80 -2.43 1.90 -17.93
N LEU A 81 -2.07 1.25 -16.83
CA LEU A 81 -0.70 0.85 -16.56
C LEU A 81 -0.21 -0.24 -17.53
N GLU A 82 -1.07 -1.19 -17.87
CA GLU A 82 -0.80 -2.24 -18.85
C GLU A 82 -0.62 -1.66 -20.25
N LYS A 83 -1.48 -0.74 -20.67
CA LYS A 83 -1.32 -0.02 -21.95
C LYS A 83 -0.02 0.77 -21.98
N ALA A 84 0.29 1.53 -20.93
CA ALA A 84 1.54 2.28 -20.83
C ALA A 84 2.77 1.36 -20.86
N TRP A 85 2.67 0.15 -20.30
CA TRP A 85 3.71 -0.86 -20.38
C TRP A 85 3.85 -1.45 -21.79
N ILE A 86 2.73 -1.75 -22.47
CA ILE A 86 2.70 -2.30 -23.83
C ILE A 86 3.20 -1.30 -24.87
N ASP A 87 2.79 -0.04 -24.76
CA ASP A 87 3.14 1.02 -25.71
C ASP A 87 4.62 1.41 -25.64
N LYS A 88 5.31 1.11 -24.53
CA LYS A 88 6.75 1.32 -24.42
C LYS A 88 7.51 0.35 -25.33
N LYS A 89 7.85 0.84 -26.52
CA LYS A 89 8.77 0.18 -27.46
C LYS A 89 10.16 0.07 -26.84
N MET A 90 10.52 -1.10 -26.31
CA MET A 90 11.90 -1.37 -25.89
C MET A 90 12.78 -1.70 -27.11
N TYR A 91 13.98 -1.11 -27.15
CA TYR A 91 14.95 -1.40 -28.21
C TYR A 91 15.35 -2.88 -28.16
N GLY A 92 15.08 -3.61 -29.25
CA GLY A 92 15.59 -4.96 -29.49
C GLY A 92 14.82 -6.13 -28.87
N GLN A 93 13.69 -5.92 -28.19
CA GLN A 93 12.85 -7.00 -27.67
C GLN A 93 11.36 -6.70 -27.86
N TYR A 94 10.64 -7.63 -28.48
CA TYR A 94 9.18 -7.56 -28.58
C TYR A 94 8.57 -7.99 -27.25
N ASN A 95 7.46 -7.38 -26.86
CA ASN A 95 6.74 -7.70 -25.61
C ASN A 95 6.42 -9.20 -25.46
N ARG A 96 6.24 -9.88 -26.60
CA ARG A 96 6.00 -11.33 -26.74
C ARG A 96 7.11 -12.23 -26.15
N ASP A 97 8.34 -11.72 -26.01
CA ASP A 97 9.45 -12.49 -25.41
C ASP A 97 9.49 -12.38 -23.88
N LEU A 98 8.73 -11.44 -23.29
CA LEU A 98 8.57 -11.26 -21.83
C LEU A 98 7.38 -12.04 -21.26
N ASP A 99 6.44 -12.48 -22.11
CA ASP A 99 5.20 -13.19 -21.76
C ASP A 99 5.40 -14.59 -21.14
N ARG A 100 6.62 -15.14 -21.17
CA ARG A 100 6.83 -16.55 -20.83
C ARG A 100 6.82 -16.89 -19.34
N THR A 101 6.59 -15.94 -18.44
CA THR A 101 6.38 -16.26 -17.03
C THR A 101 5.24 -15.43 -16.50
N VAL A 102 4.01 -15.91 -16.67
CA VAL A 102 2.94 -15.65 -15.70
C VAL A 102 3.49 -16.12 -14.36
N GLU A 103 4.09 -15.20 -13.63
CA GLU A 103 4.62 -15.51 -12.31
C GLU A 103 3.41 -15.83 -11.43
N SER A 104 3.45 -16.99 -10.77
CA SER A 104 2.38 -17.39 -9.86
C SER A 104 2.02 -16.22 -8.95
N PRO A 105 0.73 -15.89 -8.79
CA PRO A 105 0.30 -14.81 -7.92
C PRO A 105 0.69 -15.07 -6.46
N PHE A 106 1.03 -16.31 -6.09
CA PHE A 106 1.41 -16.69 -4.75
C PHE A 106 2.76 -16.13 -4.31
N CYS A 107 2.87 -15.90 -3.01
CA CYS A 107 4.06 -15.44 -2.31
C CYS A 107 5.26 -16.36 -2.57
N ARG A 108 6.37 -15.79 -3.02
CA ARG A 108 7.64 -16.49 -3.28
C ARG A 108 8.27 -17.07 -2.02
N VAL A 109 7.88 -16.57 -0.84
CA VAL A 109 8.39 -17.05 0.45
C VAL A 109 7.52 -18.21 0.95
N CYS A 110 6.20 -18.00 1.12
CA CYS A 110 5.32 -19.01 1.71
C CYS A 110 4.57 -19.90 0.72
N GLY A 111 4.34 -19.46 -0.51
CA GLY A 111 3.68 -20.22 -1.57
C GLY A 111 2.15 -20.31 -1.49
N GLU A 112 1.50 -19.64 -0.53
CA GLU A 112 0.09 -19.90 -0.20
C GLU A 112 -0.86 -18.74 -0.49
N ASN A 113 -0.52 -17.52 -0.03
CA ASN A 113 -1.34 -16.34 -0.25
C ASN A 113 -0.77 -15.51 -1.39
N GLY A 114 -1.60 -14.68 -2.02
CA GLY A 114 -1.15 -13.72 -3.04
C GLY A 114 0.00 -12.84 -2.54
N GLU A 115 1.04 -12.66 -3.35
CA GLU A 115 2.17 -11.79 -3.01
C GLU A 115 1.79 -10.33 -3.18
N HIS A 116 1.57 -9.65 -2.07
CA HIS A 116 1.38 -8.21 -2.01
C HIS A 116 2.06 -7.65 -0.76
N ILE A 117 2.20 -6.33 -0.69
CA ILE A 117 3.00 -5.66 0.36
C ILE A 117 2.51 -6.00 1.77
N THR A 118 1.19 -5.97 2.02
CA THR A 118 0.63 -6.30 3.34
C THR A 118 0.92 -7.75 3.72
N HIS A 119 0.78 -8.67 2.76
CA HIS A 119 1.18 -10.05 2.95
C HIS A 119 2.66 -10.17 3.36
N LEU A 120 3.59 -9.57 2.60
CA LEU A 120 5.02 -9.66 2.91
C LEU A 120 5.39 -9.04 4.26
N ILE A 121 4.76 -7.92 4.64
CA ILE A 121 5.09 -7.17 5.85
C ILE A 121 4.50 -7.81 7.10
N SER A 122 3.28 -8.34 7.02
CA SER A 122 2.47 -8.67 8.20
C SER A 122 1.83 -10.05 8.20
N GLU A 123 1.44 -10.59 7.04
CA GLU A 123 0.61 -11.82 6.99
C GLU A 123 1.41 -13.07 6.60
N CYS A 124 2.59 -12.92 6.01
CA CYS A 124 3.37 -14.04 5.50
C CYS A 124 3.89 -14.88 6.66
N LYS A 125 3.30 -16.06 6.90
CA LYS A 125 3.65 -16.93 8.03
C LYS A 125 5.15 -17.19 8.22
N LYS A 126 5.91 -17.29 7.11
CA LYS A 126 7.37 -17.51 7.16
C LYS A 126 8.15 -16.25 7.58
N LEU A 127 7.65 -15.06 7.29
CA LEU A 127 8.27 -13.77 7.66
C LEU A 127 7.71 -13.21 8.98
N ALA A 128 6.40 -13.32 9.18
CA ALA A 128 5.66 -12.76 10.29
C ALA A 128 6.14 -13.33 11.65
N GLN A 129 6.38 -14.64 11.70
CA GLN A 129 6.79 -15.32 12.93
C GLN A 129 8.23 -14.98 13.37
N LYS A 130 9.09 -14.53 12.45
CA LYS A 130 10.49 -14.20 12.73
C LYS A 130 10.71 -12.69 12.76
N GLU A 131 10.67 -12.04 11.59
CA GLU A 131 11.07 -10.64 11.43
C GLU A 131 10.02 -9.67 12.00
N TYR A 132 8.74 -9.89 11.73
CA TYR A 132 7.68 -9.06 12.31
C TYR A 132 7.60 -9.23 13.83
N LYS A 133 7.60 -10.47 14.34
CA LYS A 133 7.61 -10.75 15.78
C LYS A 133 8.82 -10.10 16.46
N ARG A 134 10.01 -10.16 15.86
CA ARG A 134 11.22 -9.51 16.37
C ARG A 134 11.08 -7.98 16.44
N ARG A 135 10.60 -7.33 15.37
CA ARG A 135 10.34 -5.87 15.35
C ARG A 135 9.31 -5.48 16.41
N ARG A 136 8.20 -6.23 16.49
CA ARG A 136 7.14 -6.01 17.48
C ARG A 136 7.65 -6.15 18.91
N ASN A 137 8.40 -7.21 19.20
CA ASN A 137 8.99 -7.44 20.52
C ASN A 137 9.99 -6.34 20.89
N ASN A 138 10.75 -5.80 19.94
CA ASN A 138 11.65 -4.68 20.19
C ASN A 138 10.88 -3.40 20.56
N VAL A 139 9.78 -3.08 19.86
CA VAL A 139 8.91 -1.94 20.19
C VAL A 139 8.27 -2.15 21.57
N ALA A 140 7.68 -3.33 21.81
CA ALA A 140 7.08 -3.67 23.09
C ALA A 140 8.08 -3.56 24.25
N ARG A 141 9.34 -3.95 24.04
CA ARG A 141 10.41 -3.81 25.03
C ARG A 141 10.72 -2.36 25.37
N ILE A 142 10.72 -1.46 24.38
CA ILE A 142 10.93 -0.01 24.60
C ILE A 142 9.74 0.58 25.39
N VAL A 143 8.52 0.24 25.01
CA VAL A 143 7.30 0.70 25.70
C VAL A 143 7.28 0.18 27.14
N HIS A 144 7.54 -1.12 27.33
CA HIS A 144 7.65 -1.74 28.65
C HIS A 144 8.72 -1.07 29.51
N TRP A 145 9.91 -0.81 28.97
CA TRP A 145 10.98 -0.13 29.70
C TRP A 145 10.59 1.29 30.15
N LYS A 146 9.90 2.06 29.28
CA LYS A 146 9.35 3.38 29.65
C LYS A 146 8.29 3.27 30.75
N LEU A 147 7.36 2.33 30.64
CA LEU A 147 6.33 2.08 31.65
C LEU A 147 6.93 1.68 33.00
N CYS A 148 7.92 0.77 33.01
CA CYS A 148 8.64 0.42 34.24
C CYS A 148 9.31 1.65 34.87
N GLY A 149 9.80 2.59 34.07
CA GLY A 149 10.33 3.85 34.58
C GLY A 149 9.29 4.77 35.23
N LEU A 150 8.08 4.85 34.67
CA LEU A 150 7.00 5.66 35.22
C LEU A 150 6.43 5.06 36.53
N TYR A 151 6.29 3.73 36.58
CA TYR A 151 5.73 3.01 37.72
C TYR A 151 6.79 2.49 38.70
N GLN A 152 8.05 2.91 38.57
CA GLN A 152 9.16 2.54 39.47
C GLN A 152 9.37 1.02 39.62
N LEU A 153 9.14 0.28 38.53
CA LEU A 153 9.38 -1.16 38.46
C LEU A 153 10.83 -1.43 38.03
N GLU A 154 11.36 -2.60 38.39
CA GLU A 154 12.71 -3.04 38.00
C GLU A 154 12.88 -3.04 36.47
N LYS A 155 14.02 -2.52 36.00
CA LYS A 155 14.33 -2.39 34.57
C LYS A 155 15.43 -3.38 34.19
N ALA A 156 15.25 -4.06 33.05
CA ALA A 156 16.34 -4.83 32.44
C ALA A 156 17.39 -3.87 31.81
N GLU A 157 18.68 -4.12 32.07
CA GLU A 157 19.80 -3.20 31.77
C GLU A 157 20.16 -3.06 30.28
N ASN A 158 19.55 -3.83 29.37
CA ASN A 158 20.05 -4.00 27.99
C ASN A 158 19.34 -3.17 26.91
N VAL A 159 18.83 -1.97 27.21
CA VAL A 159 18.18 -1.10 26.21
C VAL A 159 19.12 0.06 25.81
N VAL A 160 19.81 -0.09 24.68
CA VAL A 160 20.61 1.00 24.09
C VAL A 160 19.68 2.02 23.43
N LEU A 161 19.49 3.17 24.05
CA LEU A 161 18.77 4.32 23.48
C LEU A 161 19.68 5.04 22.48
N LYS A 162 19.51 4.77 21.19
CA LYS A 162 20.15 5.57 20.14
C LYS A 162 19.51 6.97 20.12
N LYS A 163 20.35 8.01 20.06
CA LYS A 163 19.92 9.42 19.99
C LYS A 163 18.87 9.62 18.90
N GLU A 164 17.88 10.43 19.24
CA GLU A 164 16.62 10.62 18.54
C GLU A 164 16.83 11.02 17.07
N LYS A 165 16.02 10.43 16.19
CA LYS A 165 15.76 10.97 14.85
C LYS A 165 14.29 11.37 14.82
N GLU A 166 14.02 12.61 14.46
CA GLU A 166 12.66 13.09 14.22
C GLU A 166 12.06 12.32 13.05
N CYS A 167 10.96 11.62 13.31
CA CYS A 167 10.14 10.97 12.31
C CYS A 167 8.73 11.51 12.43
N LYS A 168 8.25 12.23 11.41
CA LYS A 168 6.85 12.66 11.32
C LYS A 168 6.03 11.51 10.76
N ILE A 169 5.25 10.85 11.61
CA ILE A 169 4.29 9.83 11.20
C ILE A 169 2.95 10.55 11.02
N ILE A 170 2.50 10.66 9.76
CA ILE A 170 1.19 11.19 9.44
C ILE A 170 0.28 9.98 9.27
N ASP A 171 -0.55 9.72 10.28
CA ASP A 171 -1.55 8.66 10.23
C ASP A 171 -2.84 9.25 9.65
N ILE A 172 -3.07 9.03 8.36
CA ILE A 172 -4.30 9.45 7.68
C ILE A 172 -5.16 8.21 7.53
N ALA A 173 -6.07 7.99 8.48
CA ALA A 173 -7.10 6.97 8.37
C ALA A 173 -8.17 7.43 7.38
N VAL A 174 -7.98 7.13 6.10
CA VAL A 174 -9.05 7.23 5.10
C VAL A 174 -9.85 5.93 5.16
N PRO A 175 -11.15 5.98 5.51
CA PRO A 175 -11.94 4.77 5.68
C PRO A 175 -12.22 4.14 4.31
N GLY A 176 -11.41 3.15 3.94
CA GLY A 176 -11.65 2.28 2.79
C GLY A 176 -12.75 1.24 2.99
N ASP A 177 -13.54 1.36 4.07
CA ASP A 177 -14.52 0.39 4.54
C ASP A 177 -15.90 0.59 3.89
N CYS A 178 -16.48 -0.51 3.41
CA CYS A 178 -17.84 -0.57 2.87
C CYS A 178 -18.95 -0.38 3.93
N LYS A 179 -18.59 -0.13 5.20
CA LYS A 179 -19.47 -0.15 6.38
C LYS A 179 -19.75 1.24 6.95
N ILE A 180 -19.89 2.24 6.08
CA ILE A 180 -20.15 3.64 6.47
C ILE A 180 -21.41 3.73 7.35
N GLY A 181 -22.51 3.08 6.96
CA GLY A 181 -23.77 3.16 7.69
C GLY A 181 -23.75 2.58 9.11
N ILE A 182 -22.90 1.59 9.39
CA ILE A 182 -22.80 0.98 10.73
C ILE A 182 -22.03 1.90 11.69
N LYS A 183 -21.02 2.63 11.18
CA LYS A 183 -20.22 3.57 12.00
C LYS A 183 -20.95 4.89 12.27
N GLU A 184 -21.87 5.29 11.40
CA GLU A 184 -22.70 6.49 11.62
C GLU A 184 -23.78 6.29 12.68
N THR A 185 -24.24 5.05 12.90
CA THR A 185 -25.19 4.71 13.99
C THR A 185 -24.54 4.59 15.37
N GLU A 186 -23.21 4.60 15.46
CA GLU A 186 -22.46 4.54 16.73
C GLU A 186 -22.14 5.93 17.31
N LYS A 187 -22.46 7.02 16.59
CA LYS A 187 -22.31 8.41 17.03
C LYS A 187 -23.66 8.98 17.47
#